data_AF-A0A2Z6M0V8-F1
#
_entry.id   AF-A0A2Z6M0V8-F1
#
_cell.length_a   1.000
_cell.length_b   1.000
_cell.length_c   1.000
_cell.angle_alpha   90.00
_cell.angle_beta   90.00
_cell.angle_gamma   90.00
#
_symmetry.space_group_name_H-M   'P 1'
#
loop_
_entity.id
_entity.type
_entity.pdbx_description
1 polymer ?
#
loop_
_entity_poly.entity_id
_entity_poly.type
_entity_poly.pdbx_seq_one_letter_code
_entity_poly.pdbx_strand_id
1 'polypeptide(L)'
;MSCNDFSEVELKPMFSEMTFNTIMRMVSGKRYYGNDCDVTHVEQARLFREIIKEIVTLGGANNVGDFLGFLRWFDFDGLEKRLKNISKRTDSFLQGLIDEHRLGKRNTNTMIDHLLTQQQSQPEYYTDQIIKGLIVVSNFNYI
;
A
#
# COMPACT_ATOMS: atom_id res chain seq x y z
N MET A 1 -9.90 30.16 34.24
CA MET A 1 -9.97 29.64 32.86
C MET A 1 -9.14 28.36 32.82
N SER A 2 -9.79 27.19 32.79
CA SER A 2 -9.10 25.90 32.74
C SER A 2 -8.71 25.63 31.29
N CYS A 3 -7.41 25.58 31.05
CA CYS A 3 -6.83 25.11 29.81
C CYS A 3 -6.71 23.58 29.95
N ASN A 4 -7.49 22.81 29.20
CA ASN A 4 -7.29 21.38 28.98
C ASN A 4 -8.24 20.90 27.86
N ASP A 5 -8.02 21.38 26.63
CA ASP A 5 -8.50 20.67 25.44
C ASP A 5 -7.34 19.84 24.87
N PHE A 6 -6.95 18.81 25.60
CA PHE A 6 -6.09 17.76 25.05
C PHE A 6 -6.98 16.68 24.47
N SER A 7 -6.93 16.48 23.16
CA SER A 7 -7.58 15.35 22.49
C SER A 7 -6.62 14.16 22.47
N GLU A 8 -7.07 13.01 22.96
CA GLU A 8 -6.34 11.75 22.81
C GLU A 8 -6.27 11.38 21.32
N VAL A 9 -5.06 11.17 20.81
CA VAL A 9 -4.82 10.82 19.40
C VAL A 9 -4.04 9.52 19.30
N GLU A 10 -4.51 8.60 18.46
CA GLU A 10 -3.79 7.36 18.16
C GLU A 10 -2.63 7.65 17.20
N LEU A 11 -1.40 7.70 17.71
CA LEU A 11 -0.22 8.04 16.92
C LEU A 11 0.19 6.96 15.91
N LYS A 12 -0.05 5.67 16.23
CA LYS A 12 0.31 4.53 15.35
C LYS A 12 -0.32 4.64 13.95
N PRO A 13 -1.65 4.75 13.78
CA PRO A 13 -2.24 4.89 12.47
C PRO A 13 -1.75 6.16 11.75
N MET A 14 -1.55 7.27 12.46
CA MET A 14 -1.03 8.52 11.86
C MET A 14 0.37 8.34 11.26
N PHE A 15 1.29 7.69 11.97
CA PHE A 15 2.63 7.41 11.46
C PHE A 15 2.61 6.41 10.30
N SER A 16 1.80 5.35 10.38
CA SER A 16 1.64 4.40 9.29
C SER A 16 1.13 5.07 8.02
N GLU A 17 0.13 5.96 8.13
CA GLU A 17 -0.40 6.73 7.00
C GLU A 17 0.66 7.67 6.39
N MET A 18 1.44 8.34 7.24
CA MET A 18 2.50 9.25 6.79
C MET A 18 3.64 8.51 6.07
N THR A 19 4.15 7.42 6.64
CA THR A 19 5.19 6.57 6.03
C THR A 19 4.72 6.08 4.68
N PHE A 20 3.48 5.60 4.63
CA PHE A 20 2.91 5.06 3.42
C PHE A 20 2.71 6.10 2.32
N ASN A 21 2.18 7.28 2.65
CA ASN A 21 2.04 8.38 1.70
C ASN A 21 3.41 8.81 1.14
N THR A 22 4.47 8.74 1.96
CA THR A 22 5.85 9.01 1.51
C THR A 22 6.33 7.96 0.53
N ILE A 23 6.16 6.67 0.84
CA ILE A 23 6.56 5.57 -0.04
C ILE A 23 5.81 5.63 -1.37
N MET A 24 4.52 5.90 -1.33
CA MET A 24 3.70 5.93 -2.54
C MET A 24 3.99 7.11 -3.45
N ARG A 25 4.43 8.23 -2.86
CA ARG A 25 4.99 9.32 -3.64
C ARG A 25 6.30 8.94 -4.34
N MET A 26 7.13 8.09 -3.73
CA MET A 26 8.33 7.57 -4.39
C MET A 26 7.99 6.52 -5.46
N VAL A 27 6.96 5.70 -5.22
CA VAL A 27 6.58 4.59 -6.10
C VAL A 27 5.88 5.07 -7.36
N SER A 28 4.84 5.89 -7.24
CA SER A 28 4.00 6.33 -8.37
C SER A 28 4.09 7.82 -8.66
N GLY A 29 4.84 8.58 -7.87
CA GLY A 29 4.87 10.05 -7.99
C GLY A 29 3.63 10.75 -7.42
N LYS A 30 2.64 9.98 -6.92
CA LYS A 30 1.34 10.51 -6.49
C LYS A 30 1.22 10.62 -4.98
N ARG A 31 0.37 11.56 -4.53
CA ARG A 31 -0.05 11.72 -3.14
C ARG A 31 -1.45 11.15 -2.97
N TYR A 32 -1.65 10.30 -1.97
CA TYR A 32 -2.95 9.66 -1.67
C TYR A 32 -3.58 10.17 -0.36
N TYR A 33 -2.93 11.14 0.29
CA TYR A 33 -3.38 11.81 1.51
C TYR A 33 -3.13 13.33 1.45
N GLY A 34 -4.13 14.14 1.87
CA GLY A 34 -4.11 15.61 1.90
C GLY A 34 -5.35 16.28 1.25
N ASN A 35 -5.53 17.59 1.41
CA ASN A 35 -6.67 18.34 0.81
C ASN A 35 -6.53 18.59 -0.71
N ASP A 36 -5.34 18.38 -1.27
CA ASP A 36 -5.06 18.48 -2.71
C ASP A 36 -4.97 17.08 -3.36
N CYS A 37 -5.92 16.19 -3.03
CA CYS A 37 -6.06 14.95 -3.78
C CYS A 37 -6.51 15.29 -5.20
N ASP A 38 -5.78 14.83 -6.22
CA ASP A 38 -6.26 14.93 -7.60
C ASP A 38 -7.65 14.28 -7.68
N VAL A 39 -8.65 15.00 -8.19
CA VAL A 39 -10.07 14.59 -8.13
C VAL A 39 -10.31 13.25 -8.85
N THR A 40 -9.44 12.91 -9.80
CA THR A 40 -9.34 11.62 -10.51
C THR A 40 -8.82 10.45 -9.65
N HIS A 41 -8.16 10.72 -8.53
CA HIS A 41 -7.50 9.73 -7.67
C HIS A 41 -8.16 9.54 -6.30
N VAL A 42 -9.25 10.26 -6.00
CA VAL A 42 -9.94 10.17 -4.69
C VAL A 42 -10.45 8.74 -4.41
N GLU A 43 -11.02 8.07 -5.42
CA GLU A 43 -11.51 6.70 -5.25
C GLU A 43 -10.35 5.69 -5.14
N GLN A 44 -9.29 5.88 -5.92
CA GLN A 44 -8.07 5.08 -5.80
C GLN A 44 -7.43 5.27 -4.42
N ALA A 45 -7.37 6.51 -3.93
CA ALA A 45 -6.88 6.83 -2.59
C ALA A 45 -7.76 6.15 -1.53
N ARG A 46 -9.09 6.23 -1.63
CA ARG A 46 -10.02 5.58 -0.69
C ARG A 46 -9.81 4.06 -0.65
N LEU A 47 -9.84 3.40 -1.80
CA LEU A 47 -9.60 1.96 -1.92
C LEU A 47 -8.26 1.56 -1.31
N PHE A 48 -7.27 2.42 -1.48
CA PHE A 48 -5.93 2.20 -1.01
C PHE A 48 -5.77 2.42 0.50
N ARG A 49 -6.44 3.42 1.09
CA ARG A 49 -6.54 3.59 2.56
C ARG A 49 -7.19 2.37 3.20
N GLU A 50 -8.24 1.84 2.60
CA GLU A 50 -8.91 0.63 3.08
C GLU A 50 -7.97 -0.59 3.05
N ILE A 51 -7.23 -0.78 1.95
CA ILE A 51 -6.21 -1.83 1.84
C ILE A 51 -5.16 -1.71 2.95
N ILE A 52 -4.64 -0.51 3.23
CA ILE A 52 -3.61 -0.33 4.26
C ILE A 52 -4.13 -0.47 5.65
N LYS A 53 -5.32 0.06 5.94
CA LYS A 53 -5.96 -0.17 7.23
C LYS A 53 -6.11 -1.66 7.49
N GLU A 54 -6.53 -2.43 6.49
CA GLU A 54 -6.64 -3.89 6.60
C GLU A 54 -5.27 -4.58 6.71
N ILE A 55 -4.26 -4.19 5.93
CA ILE A 55 -2.89 -4.74 6.00
C ILE A 55 -2.23 -4.45 7.35
N VAL A 56 -2.32 -3.22 7.86
CA VAL A 56 -1.78 -2.85 9.18
C VAL A 56 -2.52 -3.56 10.31
N THR A 57 -3.84 -3.73 10.18
CA THR A 57 -4.62 -4.48 11.18
C THR A 57 -4.23 -5.96 11.19
N LEU A 58 -3.97 -6.55 10.01
CA LEU A 58 -3.56 -7.95 9.88
C LEU A 58 -2.07 -8.18 10.16
N GLY A 59 -1.21 -7.22 9.84
CA GLY A 59 0.25 -7.27 9.99
C GLY A 59 0.77 -6.72 11.32
N GLY A 60 0.00 -5.88 12.01
CA GLY A 60 0.31 -5.31 13.33
C GLY A 60 0.13 -6.28 14.50
N ALA A 61 -0.14 -7.57 14.23
CA ALA A 61 0.14 -8.65 15.18
C ALA A 61 1.67 -8.80 15.26
N ASN A 62 2.32 -7.94 16.03
CA ASN A 62 3.77 -7.72 16.10
C ASN A 62 4.64 -8.93 16.49
N ASN A 63 4.10 -10.15 16.57
CA ASN A 63 4.87 -11.38 16.64
C ASN A 63 4.39 -12.33 15.55
N VAL A 64 5.32 -12.91 14.79
CA VAL A 64 5.03 -14.09 13.93
C VAL A 64 4.35 -15.21 14.75
N GLY A 65 4.67 -15.30 16.06
CA GLY A 65 3.98 -16.18 17.02
C GLY A 65 2.54 -15.77 17.35
N ASP A 66 2.21 -14.48 17.38
CA ASP A 66 0.84 -13.98 17.57
C ASP A 66 0.03 -14.06 16.28
N PHE A 67 0.68 -13.91 15.11
CA PHE A 67 0.06 -14.18 13.82
C PHE A 67 -0.35 -15.66 13.70
N LEU A 68 0.55 -16.58 14.07
CA LEU A 68 0.26 -18.02 14.14
C LEU A 68 -0.73 -18.39 15.27
N GLY A 69 -0.67 -17.70 16.41
CA GLY A 69 -1.61 -17.88 17.52
C GLY A 69 -3.02 -17.37 17.22
N PHE A 70 -3.13 -16.23 16.54
CA PHE A 70 -4.37 -15.64 16.05
C PHE A 70 -5.01 -16.50 14.95
N LEU A 71 -4.21 -16.99 14.00
CA LEU A 71 -4.61 -17.98 12.99
C LEU A 71 -5.28 -19.20 13.64
N ARG A 72 -4.76 -19.65 14.80
CA ARG A 72 -5.26 -20.81 15.54
C ARG A 72 -6.57 -20.55 16.29
N TRP A 73 -6.93 -19.29 16.55
CA TRP A 73 -8.13 -18.90 17.31
C TRP A 73 -9.28 -18.39 16.42
N PHE A 74 -8.98 -17.94 15.21
CA PHE A 74 -9.97 -17.56 14.21
C PHE A 74 -10.33 -18.71 13.28
N ASP A 75 -11.57 -18.69 12.79
CA ASP A 75 -12.04 -19.55 11.71
C ASP A 75 -11.14 -19.31 10.47
N PHE A 76 -10.21 -20.23 10.19
CA PHE A 76 -9.17 -20.09 9.16
C PHE A 76 -9.77 -19.69 7.81
N ASP A 77 -10.95 -20.20 7.49
CA ASP A 77 -11.69 -19.90 6.26
C ASP A 77 -12.10 -18.42 6.17
N GLY A 78 -12.46 -17.79 7.30
CA GLY A 78 -12.79 -16.37 7.36
C GLY A 78 -11.58 -15.45 7.13
N LEU A 79 -10.44 -15.79 7.72
CA LEU A 79 -9.20 -15.03 7.52
C LEU A 79 -8.65 -15.20 6.11
N GLU A 80 -8.65 -16.44 5.59
CA GLU A 80 -8.21 -16.74 4.23
C GLU A 80 -9.06 -15.98 3.20
N LYS A 81 -10.38 -15.96 3.37
CA LYS A 81 -11.29 -15.17 2.51
C LYS A 81 -10.95 -13.67 2.54
N ARG A 82 -10.67 -13.10 3.72
CA ARG A 82 -10.28 -11.68 3.87
C ARG A 82 -8.94 -11.41 3.20
N LEU A 83 -7.91 -12.23 3.42
CA LEU A 83 -6.60 -12.11 2.79
C LEU A 83 -6.68 -12.23 1.27
N LYS A 84 -7.47 -13.18 0.74
CA LYS A 84 -7.72 -13.30 -0.70
C LYS A 84 -8.38 -12.05 -1.27
N ASN A 85 -9.36 -11.48 -0.55
CA ASN A 85 -10.03 -10.27 -0.98
C ASN A 85 -9.06 -9.07 -1.02
N ILE A 86 -8.26 -8.89 0.04
CA ILE A 86 -7.23 -7.84 0.11
C ILE A 86 -6.22 -8.01 -1.02
N SER A 87 -5.69 -9.22 -1.21
CA SER A 87 -4.73 -9.53 -2.27
C SER A 87 -5.27 -9.16 -3.66
N LYS A 88 -6.52 -9.50 -3.97
CA LYS A 88 -7.16 -9.11 -5.24
C LYS A 88 -7.28 -7.60 -5.41
N ARG A 89 -7.70 -6.90 -4.36
CA ARG A 89 -7.83 -5.43 -4.38
C ARG A 89 -6.48 -4.75 -4.56
N THR A 90 -5.45 -5.22 -3.85
CA THR A 90 -4.07 -4.74 -3.99
C THR A 90 -3.51 -5.00 -5.39
N ASP A 91 -3.69 -6.22 -5.92
CA ASP A 91 -3.24 -6.56 -7.27
C ASP A 91 -3.89 -5.65 -8.33
N SER A 92 -5.20 -5.46 -8.26
CA SER A 92 -5.94 -4.59 -9.18
C SER A 92 -5.50 -3.13 -9.05
N PHE A 93 -5.29 -2.64 -7.84
CA PHE A 93 -4.80 -1.29 -7.60
C PHE A 93 -3.41 -1.07 -8.22
N LEU A 94 -2.46 -1.97 -7.94
CA LEU A 94 -1.10 -1.85 -8.45
C LEU A 94 -1.04 -2.02 -9.98
N GLN A 95 -1.87 -2.90 -10.55
CA GLN A 95 -1.97 -3.01 -12.00
C GLN A 95 -2.43 -1.69 -12.63
N GLY A 96 -3.43 -1.04 -12.03
CA GLY A 96 -3.90 0.27 -12.50
C GLY A 96 -2.78 1.32 -12.53
N LEU A 97 -1.90 1.33 -11.52
CA LEU A 97 -0.72 2.21 -11.51
C LEU A 97 0.27 1.88 -12.62
N ILE A 98 0.60 0.59 -12.77
CA ILE A 98 1.52 0.12 -13.81
C ILE A 98 1.01 0.52 -15.20
N ASP A 99 -0.27 0.29 -15.47
CA ASP A 99 -0.88 0.58 -16.77
C ASP A 99 -0.94 2.09 -17.05
N GLU A 100 -1.21 2.90 -16.02
CA GLU A 100 -1.16 4.35 -16.13
C GLU A 100 0.25 4.85 -16.51
N HIS A 101 1.29 4.34 -15.85
CA HIS A 101 2.68 4.69 -16.17
C HIS A 101 3.12 4.21 -17.56
N ARG A 102 2.51 3.14 -18.09
CA ARG A 102 2.73 2.69 -19.48
C ARG A 102 2.11 3.63 -20.51
N LEU A 103 0.93 4.18 -20.22
CA LEU A 103 0.17 5.06 -21.11
C LEU A 103 0.65 6.52 -21.04
N GLY A 104 1.23 6.94 -19.92
CA GLY A 104 1.75 8.28 -19.71
C GLY A 104 3.08 8.57 -20.42
N LYS A 105 3.51 9.83 -20.39
CA LYS A 105 4.88 10.20 -20.79
C LYS A 105 5.84 9.63 -19.74
N ARG A 106 6.68 8.67 -20.14
CA ARG A 106 7.72 8.11 -19.26
C ARG A 106 8.62 9.21 -18.73
N ASN A 107 8.58 9.42 -17.43
CA ASN A 107 9.51 10.27 -16.71
C ASN A 107 10.20 9.38 -15.68
N THR A 108 11.52 9.23 -15.70
CA THR A 108 12.25 8.29 -14.83
C THR A 108 12.37 8.78 -13.38
N ASN A 109 11.35 9.47 -12.87
CA ASN A 109 11.36 10.05 -11.53
C ASN A 109 10.61 9.19 -10.50
N THR A 110 10.02 8.06 -10.91
CA THR A 110 9.31 7.15 -10.01
C THR A 110 9.90 5.74 -10.08
N MET A 111 9.69 4.96 -9.01
CA MET A 111 10.11 3.57 -8.99
C MET A 111 9.42 2.76 -10.10
N ILE A 112 8.12 2.99 -10.36
CA ILE A 112 7.40 2.28 -11.43
C ILE A 112 8.02 2.61 -12.79
N ASP A 113 8.36 3.87 -13.07
CA ASP A 113 8.98 4.25 -14.33
C ASP A 113 10.35 3.59 -14.52
N HIS A 114 11.15 3.48 -13.45
CA HIS A 114 12.42 2.76 -13.47
C HIS A 114 12.25 1.26 -13.71
N LEU A 115 11.31 0.61 -13.02
CA LEU A 115 11.04 -0.82 -13.17
C LEU A 115 10.46 -1.16 -14.55
N LEU A 116 9.60 -0.30 -15.10
CA LEU A 116 9.10 -0.43 -16.47
C LEU A 116 10.19 -0.20 -17.53
N THR A 117 11.18 0.62 -17.22
CA THR A 117 12.38 0.76 -18.07
C THR A 117 13.21 -0.52 -18.04
N GLN A 118 13.36 -1.15 -16.88
CA GLN A 118 14.03 -2.45 -16.76
C GLN A 118 13.25 -3.58 -17.44
N GLN A 119 11.92 -3.58 -17.37
CA GLN A 119 11.06 -4.53 -18.08
C GLN A 119 11.29 -4.55 -19.60
N GLN A 120 11.67 -3.42 -20.20
CA GLN A 120 11.97 -3.38 -21.65
C GLN A 120 13.27 -4.10 -22.00
N SER A 121 14.27 -4.10 -21.11
CA SER A 121 15.56 -4.76 -21.35
C SER A 121 15.57 -6.22 -20.85
N GLN A 122 14.80 -6.51 -19.81
CA GLN A 122 14.79 -7.79 -19.10
C GLN A 122 13.36 -8.23 -18.75
N PRO A 123 12.50 -8.49 -19.75
CA PRO A 123 11.07 -8.74 -19.53
C PRO A 123 10.78 -9.99 -18.68
N GLU A 124 11.66 -10.98 -18.73
CA GLU A 124 11.56 -12.21 -17.93
C GLU A 124 11.79 -11.96 -16.43
N TYR A 125 12.61 -10.97 -16.08
CA TYR A 125 12.97 -10.63 -14.69
C TYR A 125 12.08 -9.56 -14.08
N TYR A 126 11.41 -8.75 -14.89
CA TYR A 126 10.56 -7.64 -14.43
C TYR A 126 9.13 -7.80 -14.95
N THR A 127 8.54 -8.97 -14.73
CA THR A 127 7.11 -9.18 -14.97
C THR A 127 6.28 -8.29 -14.06
N ASP A 128 5.03 -8.02 -14.43
CA ASP A 128 4.12 -7.19 -13.62
C ASP A 128 3.98 -7.72 -12.18
N GLN A 129 4.00 -9.06 -12.02
CA GLN A 129 3.94 -9.68 -10.70
C GLN A 129 5.20 -9.41 -9.86
N ILE A 130 6.38 -9.41 -10.49
CA ILE A 130 7.64 -9.06 -9.79
C ILE A 130 7.65 -7.58 -9.43
N ILE A 131 7.25 -6.70 -10.35
CA ILE A 131 7.14 -5.25 -10.10
C ILE A 131 6.20 -4.98 -8.93
N LYS A 132 5.00 -5.57 -8.93
CA LYS A 132 4.04 -5.49 -7.82
C LYS A 132 4.64 -5.99 -6.52
N GLY A 133 5.33 -7.14 -6.53
CA GLY A 133 6.01 -7.70 -5.37
C GLY A 133 7.04 -6.76 -4.76
N LEU A 134 7.90 -6.13 -5.59
CA LEU A 134 8.90 -5.16 -5.15
C LEU A 134 8.28 -3.92 -4.50
N ILE A 135 7.15 -3.43 -5.06
CA ILE A 135 6.40 -2.31 -4.49
C ILE A 135 5.85 -2.69 -3.12
N VAL A 136 5.24 -3.87 -3.01
CA VAL A 136 4.65 -4.35 -1.74
C VAL A 136 5.71 -4.51 -0.66
N VAL A 137 6.84 -5.17 -0.96
CA VAL A 137 7.96 -5.35 -0.01
C VAL A 137 8.50 -3.99 0.46
N SER A 138 8.61 -3.02 -0.43
CA SER A 138 9.06 -1.66 -0.08
C SER A 138 8.13 -0.96 0.91
N ASN A 139 6.83 -1.28 0.91
CA ASN A 139 5.86 -0.74 1.88
C ASN A 139 5.90 -1.46 3.23
N PHE A 140 6.24 -2.75 3.27
CA PHE A 140 6.30 -3.53 4.51
C PHE A 140 7.58 -3.31 5.33
N ASN A 141 8.71 -2.94 4.71
CA ASN A 141 9.99 -2.79 5.44
C ASN A 141 10.08 -1.57 6.37
N TYR A 142 9.11 -0.65 6.32
CA TYR A 142 9.11 0.61 7.08
C TYR A 142 7.91 0.77 8.01
N ILE A 143 7.05 -0.26 8.11
CA ILE A 143 5.96 -0.38 9.08
C ILE A 143 6.43 -1.33 10.17
#